data_AF-A0AAP8GN60-F1
#
_entry.id   AF-A0AAP8GN60-F1
#
_cell.length_a   1.000
_cell.length_b   1.000
_cell.length_c   1.000
_cell.angle_alpha   90.00
_cell.angle_beta   90.00
_cell.angle_gamma   90.00
#
_symmetry.space_group_name_H-M   'P 1'
#
loop_
_entity.id
_entity.type
_entity.pdbx_description
1 polymer ?
#
loop_
_entity_poly.entity_id
_entity_poly.type
_entity_poly.pdbx_seq_one_letter_code
_entity_poly.pdbx_strand_id
1 'polypeptide(L)'
;MDKSKETFVEWFHARYDGISMPPEDRALLFSNQWAAWQASRSSIEIDIKQRPFFLVKADACPTDHYMAGLRDAKEDIRSAGIKVKGE
;
A
#
# COMPACT_ATOMS: atom_id res chain seq x y z
N MET A 1 3.38 16.01 6.13
CA MET A 1 4.22 14.86 6.53
C MET A 1 3.62 13.62 5.85
N ASP A 2 4.45 12.68 5.38
CA ASP A 2 3.96 11.50 4.66
C ASP A 2 3.21 10.58 5.63
N LYS A 3 1.90 10.39 5.42
CA LYS A 3 1.04 9.54 6.27
C LYS A 3 1.62 8.13 6.45
N SER A 4 2.37 7.63 5.47
CA SER A 4 2.98 6.31 5.56
C SER A 4 4.13 6.25 6.57
N LYS A 5 4.88 7.36 6.72
CA LYS A 5 5.92 7.50 7.75
C LYS A 5 5.31 7.61 9.14
N GLU A 6 4.21 8.34 9.28
CA GLU A 6 3.48 8.47 10.55
C GLU A 6 3.02 7.08 11.04
N THR A 7 2.36 6.30 10.17
CA THR A 7 1.92 4.94 10.52
C THR A 7 3.07 4.01 10.90
N PHE A 8 4.22 4.11 10.22
CA PHE A 8 5.40 3.34 10.61
C PHE A 8 5.93 3.73 12.00
N VAL A 9 6.03 5.03 12.27
CA VAL A 9 6.51 5.56 13.56
C VAL A 9 5.59 5.11 14.70
N GLU A 10 4.28 5.21 14.52
CA GLU A 10 3.29 4.71 15.49
C GLU A 10 3.45 3.21 15.76
N TRP A 11 3.57 2.40 14.70
CA TRP A 11 3.80 0.96 14.83
C TRP A 11 5.12 0.65 15.57
N PHE A 12 6.19 1.37 15.23
CA PHE A 12 7.50 1.17 15.84
C PHE A 12 7.46 1.44 17.35
N HIS A 13 6.88 2.57 17.74
CA HIS A 13 6.71 2.94 19.14
C HIS A 13 5.85 1.91 19.89
N ALA A 14 4.69 1.54 19.34
CA ALA A 14 3.81 0.54 19.93
C ALA A 14 4.50 -0.82 20.15
N ARG A 15 5.47 -1.19 19.30
CA ARG A 15 6.16 -2.48 19.37
C ARG A 15 7.40 -2.46 20.27
N TYR A 16 8.17 -1.39 20.26
CA TYR A 16 9.52 -1.35 20.84
C TYR A 16 9.69 -0.41 22.05
N ASP A 17 8.74 0.47 22.36
CA ASP A 17 8.86 1.37 23.51
C ASP A 17 8.85 0.63 24.85
N GLY A 18 8.17 -0.51 24.93
CA GLY A 18 8.18 -1.36 26.13
C GLY A 18 9.48 -2.15 26.34
N ILE A 19 10.42 -2.12 25.40
CA ILE A 19 11.68 -2.88 25.47
C ILE A 19 12.79 -1.96 25.98
N SER A 20 13.38 -2.31 27.12
CA SER A 20 14.56 -1.59 27.63
C SER A 20 15.75 -1.85 26.70
N MET A 21 16.29 -0.80 26.10
CA MET A 21 17.49 -0.86 25.27
C MET A 21 18.26 0.47 25.32
N PRO A 22 19.58 0.47 25.11
CA PRO A 22 20.37 1.69 25.01
C PRO A 22 19.87 2.64 23.90
N PRO A 23 19.99 3.97 24.07
CA PRO A 23 19.53 4.94 23.07
C PRO A 23 20.14 4.75 21.67
N GLU A 24 21.43 4.42 21.60
CA GLU A 24 22.16 4.16 20.36
C GLU A 24 21.61 2.93 19.61
N ASP A 25 21.36 1.83 20.32
CA ASP A 25 20.79 0.61 19.74
C ASP A 25 19.36 0.85 19.25
N ARG A 26 18.61 1.69 19.98
CA ARG A 26 17.24 2.10 19.58
C ARG A 26 17.25 2.89 18.28
N ALA A 27 18.17 3.84 18.15
CA ALA A 27 18.32 4.63 16.93
C ALA A 27 18.73 3.76 15.73
N LEU A 28 19.63 2.79 15.94
CA LEU A 28 20.04 1.84 14.92
C LEU A 28 18.88 0.92 14.51
N LEU A 29 18.14 0.37 15.48
CA LEU A 29 16.96 -0.46 15.22
C LEU A 29 15.93 0.31 14.40
N PHE A 30 15.61 1.55 14.79
CA PHE A 30 14.68 2.40 14.04
C PHE A 30 15.14 2.58 12.60
N SER A 31 16.41 2.93 12.40
CA SER A 31 16.98 3.19 11.07
C SER A 31 16.92 1.95 10.16
N ASN A 32 17.29 0.79 10.70
CA ASN A 32 17.25 -0.48 9.96
C ASN A 32 15.82 -0.91 9.62
N GLN A 33 14.89 -0.80 10.57
CA GLN A 33 13.48 -1.14 10.33
C GLN A 33 12.84 -0.18 9.32
N TRP A 34 13.20 1.10 9.37
CA TRP A 34 12.73 2.08 8.40
C TRP A 34 13.25 1.79 7.00
N ALA A 35 14.54 1.51 6.85
CA ALA A 35 15.14 1.14 5.57
C ALA A 35 14.51 -0.14 4.99
N ALA A 36 14.32 -1.17 5.83
CA ALA A 36 13.66 -2.42 5.42
C ALA A 36 12.21 -2.18 4.97
N TRP A 37 11.47 -1.34 5.71
CA TRP A 37 10.11 -0.96 5.34
C TRP A 37 10.07 -0.19 4.01
N GLN A 38 11.00 0.75 3.78
CA GLN A 38 11.10 1.48 2.51
C GLN A 38 11.42 0.53 1.34
N ALA A 39 12.38 -0.38 1.53
CA ALA A 39 12.77 -1.36 0.53
C ALA A 39 11.59 -2.28 0.17
N SER A 40 10.90 -2.82 1.17
CA SER A 40 9.71 -3.67 1.01
C SER A 40 8.59 -2.98 0.22
N ARG A 41 8.42 -1.67 0.38
CA ARG A 41 7.44 -0.90 -0.40
C ARG A 41 7.89 -0.62 -1.82
N SER A 42 9.17 -0.32 -2.01
CA SER A 42 9.73 -0.07 -3.35
C SER A 42 9.73 -1.32 -4.23
N SER A 43 9.72 -2.52 -3.64
CA SER A 43 9.65 -3.79 -4.37
C SER A 43 8.23 -4.18 -4.79
N ILE A 44 7.19 -3.44 -4.39
CA ILE A 44 5.82 -3.74 -4.79
C ILE A 44 5.64 -3.32 -6.25
N GLU A 45 5.53 -4.31 -7.13
CA GLU A 45 5.14 -4.16 -8.52
C GLU A 45 3.82 -4.90 -8.73
N ILE A 46 2.84 -4.23 -9.32
CA ILE A 46 1.53 -4.80 -9.61
C ILE A 46 1.36 -4.77 -11.12
N ASP A 47 1.26 -5.96 -11.71
CA ASP A 47 0.90 -6.09 -13.12
C ASP A 47 -0.61 -5.85 -13.26
N ILE A 48 -0.96 -4.70 -13.85
CA ILE A 48 -2.34 -4.37 -14.20
C ILE A 48 -2.62 -4.99 -15.55
N LYS A 49 -3.50 -5.99 -15.59
CA LYS A 49 -3.74 -6.76 -16.80
C LYS A 49 -4.36 -5.85 -17.86
N GLN A 50 -3.76 -5.82 -19.05
CA GLN A 50 -4.38 -5.22 -20.24
C GLN A 50 -5.49 -6.14 -20.76
N ARG A 51 -6.60 -6.21 -20.01
CA ARG A 51 -7.84 -6.84 -20.44
C ARG A 51 -8.84 -5.74 -20.84
N PRO A 52 -9.77 -6.02 -21.78
CA PRO A 52 -10.94 -5.17 -21.93
C PRO A 52 -11.57 -4.99 -20.54
N PHE A 53 -11.98 -3.77 -20.21
CA PHE A 53 -12.73 -3.53 -18.98
C PHE A 53 -13.93 -4.49 -18.91
N PHE A 54 -14.47 -4.72 -17.71
CA PHE A 54 -15.78 -5.36 -17.54
C PHE A 54 -16.71 -4.96 -18.69
N LEU A 55 -17.31 -5.94 -19.38
CA LEU A 55 -18.09 -5.68 -20.59
C LEU A 55 -19.16 -4.62 -20.32
N VAL A 56 -18.92 -3.41 -20.81
CA VAL A 56 -19.86 -2.29 -20.79
C VAL A 56 -20.55 -2.23 -22.15
N LYS A 57 -21.83 -1.84 -22.19
CA LYS A 57 -22.48 -1.57 -23.47
C LYS A 57 -21.78 -0.41 -24.18
N ALA A 58 -21.63 -0.51 -25.49
CA ALA A 58 -20.96 0.51 -26.30
C ALA A 58 -21.61 1.90 -26.22
N ASP A 59 -22.90 1.97 -25.87
CA ASP A 59 -23.69 3.19 -25.71
C ASP A 59 -23.83 3.64 -24.24
N ALA A 60 -23.16 2.97 -23.29
CA ALA A 60 -23.21 3.36 -21.90
C ALA A 60 -22.55 4.72 -21.68
N CYS A 61 -22.93 5.40 -20.60
CA CYS A 61 -22.37 6.71 -20.33
C CYS A 61 -20.86 6.61 -20.04
N PRO A 62 -20.06 7.66 -20.31
CA PRO A 62 -18.63 7.66 -20.02
C PRO A 62 -18.30 7.36 -18.54
N THR A 63 -19.20 7.71 -17.62
CA THR A 63 -19.05 7.41 -16.19
C THR A 63 -19.09 5.91 -15.91
N ASP A 64 -19.91 5.14 -16.61
CA ASP A 64 -19.96 3.68 -16.45
C ASP A 64 -18.66 3.01 -16.89
N HIS A 65 -18.08 3.50 -17.99
CA HIS A 65 -16.77 3.05 -18.48
C HIS A 65 -15.65 3.36 -17.48
N TYR A 66 -15.66 4.56 -16.89
CA TYR A 66 -14.72 4.94 -15.82
C TYR A 66 -14.85 4.02 -14.59
N MET A 67 -16.08 3.76 -14.15
CA MET A 67 -16.33 2.93 -12.95
C MET A 67 -15.99 1.46 -13.17
N ALA A 68 -16.16 0.95 -14.41
CA ALA A 68 -15.69 -0.38 -14.79
C ALA A 68 -14.16 -0.47 -14.69
N GLY A 69 -13.43 0.49 -15.26
CA GLY A 69 -11.96 0.49 -15.17
C GLY A 69 -11.42 0.65 -13.75
N LEU A 70 -12.07 1.48 -12.93
CA LEU A 70 -11.71 1.60 -11.51
C LEU A 70 -11.93 0.26 -10.77
N ARG A 71 -12.97 -0.50 -11.12
CA ARG A 71 -13.25 -1.80 -10.51
C ARG A 71 -12.20 -2.84 -10.88
N ASP A 72 -11.83 -2.93 -12.15
CA ASP A 72 -10.81 -3.88 -12.62
C ASP A 72 -9.45 -3.61 -11.98
N ALA A 73 -9.03 -2.34 -11.89
CA ALA A 73 -7.81 -1.96 -11.21
C ALA A 73 -7.83 -2.35 -9.71
N LYS A 74 -8.96 -2.16 -9.02
CA LYS A 74 -9.12 -2.59 -7.63
C LYS A 74 -9.05 -4.10 -7.47
N GLU A 75 -9.61 -4.86 -8.41
CA GLU A 75 -9.56 -6.32 -8.43
C GLU A 75 -8.14 -6.84 -8.62
N ASP A 76 -7.37 -6.26 -9.55
CA ASP A 76 -5.98 -6.63 -9.79
C ASP A 76 -5.10 -6.34 -8.55
N ILE A 77 -5.28 -5.18 -7.91
CA ILE A 77 -4.56 -4.83 -6.66
C ILE A 77 -4.89 -5.82 -5.53
N ARG A 78 -6.18 -6.21 -5.37
CA ARG A 78 -6.58 -7.21 -4.36
C ARG A 78 -6.05 -8.60 -4.67
N SER A 79 -6.01 -8.98 -5.95
CA SER A 79 -5.46 -10.26 -6.40
C SER A 79 -3.96 -10.37 -6.09
N ALA A 80 -3.24 -9.24 -6.03
CA ALA A 80 -1.88 -9.15 -5.54
C ALA A 80 -1.75 -9.16 -3.99
N GLY A 81 -2.86 -9.33 -3.25
CA GLY A 81 -2.88 -9.37 -1.79
C GLY A 81 -2.78 -7.99 -1.11
N ILE A 82 -2.91 -6.90 -1.87
CA ILE A 82 -2.74 -5.54 -1.35
C ILE A 82 -4.11 -4.93 -1.04
N LYS A 83 -4.20 -4.27 0.13
CA LYS A 83 -5.41 -3.58 0.56
C LYS A 83 -5.61 -2.27 -0.20
N VAL A 84 -6.82 -2.06 -0.74
CA VAL A 84 -7.26 -0.78 -1.32
C VAL A 84 -7.91 0.08 -0.23
N LYS A 85 -7.56 1.38 -0.15
CA LYS A 85 -8.16 2.32 0.83
C LYS A 85 -9.54 2.78 0.36
N GLY A 86 -10.48 2.97 1.30
CA GLY A 86 -11.81 3.53 1.03
C GLY A 86 -12.91 2.51 0.73
N GLU A 87 -12.67 1.25 1.08
CA GLU A 87 -13.74 0.31 1.46
C GLU A 87 -13.91 0.29 2.98
#